data_AF-A0A3A4NDL4-F1
#
_entry.id   AF-A0A3A4NDL4-F1
#
_cell.length_a   1.000
_cell.length_b   1.000
_cell.length_c   1.000
_cell.angle_alpha   90.00
_cell.angle_beta   90.00
_cell.angle_gamma   90.00
#
_symmetry.space_group_name_H-M   'P 1'
#
loop_
_entity.id
_entity.type
_entity.pdbx_description
1 polymer ?
#
loop_
_entity_poly.entity_id
_entity_poly.type
_entity_poly.pdbx_seq_one_letter_code
_entity_poly.pdbx_strand_id
1 'polypeptide(L)'
;RGSQPTTIPSEDGLKTVTTSYKVDSKTGDITVADVSETVTKAATPIIVKVPAKDSIETKVIPIETEYEADPTLDKGKKVDDSNRQGKLGVRTITTTYRIENGKAVEDTSTEKVTTPMVKKVVKVGTKPTETTEPTTSTEVRYEKDPEHTRGSQPTTIPSEDGLKTVTTSYKVDSKTGDITVADVSETVTKAATPIIVKVPAKDS
;
A
#
# COMPACT_ATOMS: atom_id res chain seq x y z
N ARG A 1 21.45 20.72 -15.18
CA ARG A 1 22.63 21.29 -15.87
C ARG A 1 23.56 21.82 -14.78
N GLY A 2 24.70 21.17 -14.54
CA GLY A 2 25.68 21.58 -13.52
C GLY A 2 26.49 22.80 -13.98
N SER A 3 26.80 23.69 -13.05
CA SER A 3 27.62 24.90 -13.28
C SER A 3 29.04 24.52 -13.71
N GLN A 4 29.72 25.36 -14.49
CA GLN A 4 31.10 25.11 -14.88
C GLN A 4 32.07 25.24 -13.70
N PRO A 5 33.19 24.49 -13.68
CA PRO A 5 34.23 24.63 -12.66
C PRO A 5 34.77 26.06 -12.63
N THR A 6 35.06 26.58 -11.44
CA THR A 6 35.73 27.87 -11.28
C THR A 6 37.16 27.67 -10.80
N THR A 7 38.11 28.27 -11.50
CA THR A 7 39.53 28.23 -11.15
C THR A 7 39.88 29.49 -10.37
N ILE A 8 40.41 29.32 -9.16
CA ILE A 8 41.04 30.43 -8.42
C ILE A 8 42.50 30.48 -8.87
N PRO A 9 42.96 31.60 -9.47
CA PRO A 9 44.33 31.73 -9.97
C PRO A 9 45.35 31.67 -8.82
N SER A 10 46.50 31.06 -9.08
CA SER A 10 47.67 31.13 -8.19
C SER A 10 48.32 32.51 -8.27
N GLU A 11 48.89 32.98 -7.17
CA GLU A 11 49.83 34.10 -7.19
C GLU A 11 51.25 33.58 -7.04
N ASP A 12 52.15 34.04 -7.92
CA ASP A 12 53.56 33.69 -7.87
C ASP A 12 54.19 34.16 -6.55
N GLY A 13 55.06 33.33 -5.99
CA GLY A 13 55.84 33.67 -4.81
C GLY A 13 56.91 34.71 -5.13
N LEU A 14 57.19 35.62 -4.21
CA LEU A 14 58.22 36.65 -4.36
C LEU A 14 59.38 36.36 -3.39
N LYS A 15 60.60 36.34 -3.94
CA LYS A 15 61.85 36.21 -3.17
C LYS A 15 62.65 37.51 -3.29
N THR A 16 63.15 37.99 -2.17
CA THR A 16 64.04 39.15 -2.10
C THR A 16 65.44 38.68 -1.71
N VAL A 17 66.43 38.96 -2.55
CA VAL A 17 67.84 38.65 -2.30
C VAL A 17 68.56 39.94 -1.91
N THR A 18 69.14 39.99 -0.72
CA THR A 18 69.86 41.17 -0.20
C THR A 18 71.34 40.83 -0.06
N THR A 19 72.19 41.56 -0.79
CA THR A 19 73.65 41.42 -0.73
C THR A 19 74.25 42.62 0.00
N SER A 20 74.93 42.36 1.11
CA SER A 20 75.61 43.38 1.92
C SER A 20 77.10 43.37 1.63
N TYR A 21 77.72 44.55 1.58
CA TYR A 21 79.14 44.72 1.29
C TYR A 21 79.86 45.36 2.48
N LYS A 22 81.15 45.05 2.64
CA LYS A 22 82.08 45.72 3.56
C LYS A 22 83.14 46.44 2.74
N VAL A 23 83.38 47.70 3.09
CA VAL A 23 84.42 48.56 2.51
C VAL A 23 85.62 48.59 3.45
N ASP A 24 86.81 48.34 2.92
CA ASP A 24 88.06 48.59 3.62
C ASP A 24 88.33 50.10 3.67
N SER A 25 88.32 50.69 4.86
CA SER A 25 88.38 52.15 5.03
C SER A 25 89.76 52.78 4.78
N LYS A 26 90.79 51.98 4.48
CA LYS A 26 92.15 52.46 4.18
C LYS A 26 92.48 52.39 2.69
N THR A 27 92.01 51.34 2.02
CA THR A 27 92.31 51.05 0.61
C THR A 27 91.15 51.37 -0.33
N GLY A 28 89.92 51.44 0.20
CA GLY A 28 88.70 51.64 -0.57
C GLY A 28 88.14 50.37 -1.21
N ASP A 29 88.77 49.21 -0.98
CA ASP A 29 88.34 47.94 -1.58
C ASP A 29 87.00 47.45 -1.00
N ILE A 30 86.10 46.98 -1.87
CA ILE A 30 84.78 46.45 -1.49
C ILE A 30 84.81 44.93 -1.54
N THR A 31 84.44 44.28 -0.44
CA THR A 31 84.23 42.83 -0.37
C THR A 31 82.78 42.52 -0.02
N VAL A 32 82.22 41.46 -0.62
CA VAL A 32 80.88 40.98 -0.24
C VAL A 32 80.95 40.43 1.17
N ALA A 33 80.11 40.95 2.06
CA ALA A 33 80.13 40.62 3.47
C ALA A 33 79.13 39.51 3.82
N ASP A 34 77.93 39.56 3.24
CA ASP A 34 76.86 38.59 3.49
C ASP A 34 75.82 38.64 2.36
N VAL A 35 75.20 37.50 2.06
CA VAL A 35 74.08 37.38 1.14
C VAL A 35 73.00 36.61 1.85
N SER A 36 71.82 37.21 2.00
CA SER A 36 70.65 36.55 2.57
C SER A 36 69.48 36.58 1.60
N GLU A 37 68.73 35.47 1.57
CA GLU A 37 67.49 35.36 0.81
C GLU A 37 66.32 35.31 1.79
N THR A 38 65.30 36.12 1.53
CA THR A 38 64.06 36.10 2.32
C THR A 38 62.87 35.89 1.40
N VAL A 39 62.03 34.90 1.72
CA VAL A 39 60.76 34.66 1.02
C VAL A 39 59.75 35.64 1.60
N THR A 40 59.43 36.68 0.84
CA THR A 40 58.55 37.78 1.28
C THR A 40 57.09 37.55 0.89
N LYS A 41 56.82 36.61 -0.04
CA LYS A 41 55.48 36.12 -0.37
C LYS A 41 55.51 34.65 -0.76
N ALA A 42 54.77 33.80 -0.06
CA ALA A 42 54.61 32.39 -0.43
C ALA A 42 53.65 32.25 -1.62
N ALA A 43 54.00 31.40 -2.59
CA ALA A 43 53.12 31.11 -3.73
C ALA A 43 51.85 30.39 -3.25
N THR A 44 50.69 30.77 -3.79
CA THR A 44 49.42 30.08 -3.50
C THR A 44 49.12 29.03 -4.57
N PRO A 45 48.66 27.82 -4.21
CA PRO A 45 48.32 26.80 -5.21
C PRO A 45 47.07 27.21 -6.01
N ILE A 46 46.99 26.77 -7.27
CA ILE A 46 45.76 26.88 -8.06
C ILE A 46 44.69 26.00 -7.42
N ILE A 47 43.54 26.58 -7.05
CA ILE A 47 42.40 25.84 -6.49
C ILE A 47 41.32 25.74 -7.57
N VAL A 48 41.12 24.53 -8.09
CA VAL A 48 40.02 24.22 -9.03
C VAL A 48 38.81 23.78 -8.21
N LYS A 49 37.75 24.59 -8.18
CA LYS A 49 36.47 24.23 -7.56
C LYS A 49 35.58 23.55 -8.60
N VAL A 50 35.45 22.22 -8.49
CA VAL A 50 34.52 21.43 -9.30
C VAL A 50 33.19 21.28 -8.53
N PRO A 51 32.04 21.74 -9.05
CA PRO A 51 30.76 21.54 -8.40
C PRO A 51 30.28 20.09 -8.58
N ALA A 52 30.30 19.30 -7.52
CA ALA A 52 29.58 18.04 -7.42
C ALA A 52 28.20 18.31 -6.80
N LYS A 53 27.19 18.55 -7.64
CA LYS A 53 25.80 18.70 -7.18
C LYS A 53 25.16 17.32 -7.13
N ASP A 54 24.60 16.94 -5.99
CA ASP A 54 23.83 15.70 -5.83
C ASP A 54 22.74 15.59 -6.90
N SER A 55 22.54 14.37 -7.39
CA SER A 55 21.45 14.04 -8.30
C SER A 55 20.25 13.57 -7.48
N ILE A 56 19.09 14.17 -7.74
CA ILE A 56 17.83 13.79 -7.11
C ILE A 56 16.91 13.30 -8.22
N GLU A 57 16.58 12.01 -8.19
CA GLU A 57 15.61 11.39 -9.09
C GLU A 57 14.37 11.00 -8.28
N THR A 58 13.18 11.19 -8.86
CA THR A 58 11.93 10.71 -8.26
C THR A 58 11.32 9.61 -9.13
N LYS A 59 10.85 8.55 -8.47
CA LYS A 59 10.09 7.47 -9.12
C LYS A 59 8.73 7.33 -8.45
N VAL A 60 7.71 7.16 -9.28
CA VAL A 60 6.32 7.00 -8.85
C VAL A 60 6.10 5.58 -8.32
N ILE A 61 5.38 5.47 -7.20
CA ILE A 61 4.85 4.20 -6.67
C ILE A 61 3.39 4.10 -7.12
N PRO A 62 3.02 3.08 -7.90
CA PRO A 62 1.66 2.95 -8.42
C PRO A 62 0.63 2.76 -7.31
N ILE A 63 -0.63 3.14 -7.58
CA ILE A 63 -1.75 2.91 -6.66
C ILE A 63 -2.07 1.41 -6.64
N GLU A 64 -2.16 0.84 -5.44
CA GLU A 64 -2.73 -0.50 -5.25
C GLU A 64 -4.23 -0.42 -4.98
N THR A 65 -4.94 -1.51 -5.27
CA THR A 65 -6.38 -1.63 -5.02
C THR A 65 -6.63 -2.59 -3.85
N GLU A 66 -7.56 -2.22 -2.98
CA GLU A 66 -8.10 -3.05 -1.90
C GLU A 66 -9.61 -3.19 -2.08
N TYR A 67 -10.13 -4.37 -1.78
CA TYR A 67 -11.55 -4.69 -1.91
C TYR A 67 -12.20 -4.75 -0.54
N GLU A 68 -13.41 -4.21 -0.45
CA GLU A 68 -14.21 -4.26 0.77
C GLU A 68 -15.62 -4.74 0.48
N ALA A 69 -16.16 -5.56 1.37
CA ALA A 69 -17.53 -6.01 1.29
C ALA A 69 -18.51 -4.85 1.49
N ASP A 70 -19.59 -4.87 0.70
CA ASP A 70 -20.72 -3.97 0.82
C ASP A 70 -22.03 -4.79 0.81
N PRO A 71 -22.68 -5.00 1.97
CA PRO A 71 -23.90 -5.79 2.07
C PRO A 71 -25.13 -5.11 1.45
N THR A 72 -25.02 -3.83 1.04
CA THR A 72 -26.12 -3.10 0.41
C THR A 72 -26.16 -3.29 -1.11
N LEU A 73 -25.04 -3.70 -1.72
CA LEU A 73 -24.91 -3.95 -3.15
C LEU A 73 -25.16 -5.42 -3.47
N ASP A 74 -25.85 -5.66 -4.59
CA ASP A 74 -26.13 -7.02 -5.08
C ASP A 74 -24.84 -7.82 -5.27
N LYS A 75 -24.91 -9.13 -4.97
CA LYS A 75 -23.78 -10.06 -5.02
C LYS A 75 -22.98 -9.90 -6.32
N GLY A 76 -21.68 -9.64 -6.20
CA GLY A 76 -20.77 -9.55 -7.35
C GLY A 76 -20.65 -8.16 -7.97
N LYS A 77 -21.52 -7.19 -7.62
CA LYS A 77 -21.42 -5.82 -8.13
C LYS A 77 -20.18 -5.13 -7.56
N LYS A 78 -19.31 -4.59 -8.41
CA LYS A 78 -18.13 -3.82 -8.00
C LYS A 78 -18.34 -2.33 -8.25
N VAL A 79 -18.05 -1.49 -7.27
CA VAL A 79 -18.21 -0.03 -7.32
C VAL A 79 -16.99 0.62 -6.68
N ASP A 80 -16.39 1.61 -7.35
CA ASP A 80 -15.29 2.39 -6.77
C ASP A 80 -15.80 3.23 -5.58
N ASP A 81 -15.04 3.27 -4.49
CA ASP A 81 -15.34 4.15 -3.37
C ASP A 81 -14.88 5.58 -3.69
N SER A 82 -15.84 6.48 -3.92
CA SER A 82 -15.59 7.89 -4.27
C SER A 82 -14.76 8.64 -3.23
N ASN A 83 -14.78 8.23 -1.96
CA ASN A 83 -14.00 8.86 -0.90
C ASN A 83 -12.57 8.28 -0.78
N ARG A 84 -12.30 7.16 -1.45
CA ARG A 84 -11.04 6.40 -1.34
C ARG A 84 -10.53 5.96 -2.70
N GLN A 85 -10.34 6.92 -3.59
CA GLN A 85 -9.83 6.70 -4.95
C GLN A 85 -8.35 6.31 -5.01
N GLY A 86 -7.63 6.38 -3.88
CA GLY A 86 -6.20 6.16 -3.80
C GLY A 86 -5.37 7.35 -4.28
N LYS A 87 -4.08 7.32 -3.97
CA LYS A 87 -3.09 8.34 -4.36
C LYS A 87 -1.76 7.65 -4.65
N LEU A 88 -1.10 8.07 -5.71
CA LEU A 88 0.24 7.60 -6.05
C LEU A 88 1.22 7.93 -4.92
N GLY A 89 2.15 7.03 -4.67
CA GLY A 89 3.29 7.31 -3.81
C GLY A 89 4.47 7.83 -4.62
N VAL A 90 5.49 8.33 -3.91
CA VAL A 90 6.74 8.80 -4.50
C VAL A 90 7.89 8.29 -3.67
N ARG A 91 8.90 7.73 -4.35
CA ARG A 91 10.22 7.48 -3.78
C ARG A 91 11.23 8.41 -4.42
N THR A 92 12.18 8.87 -3.62
CA THR A 92 13.27 9.74 -4.03
C THR A 92 14.58 8.97 -3.92
N ILE A 93 15.36 9.02 -4.98
CA ILE A 93 16.70 8.46 -5.07
C ILE A 93 17.66 9.64 -5.04
N THR A 94 18.55 9.65 -4.04
CA THR A 94 19.59 10.66 -3.89
C THR A 94 20.94 10.02 -4.15
N THR A 95 21.62 10.50 -5.19
CA THR A 95 22.97 10.07 -5.58
C THR A 95 23.95 11.18 -5.30
N THR A 96 24.91 10.90 -4.41
CA THR A 96 25.99 11.81 -4.04
C THR A 96 27.22 11.52 -4.87
N TYR A 97 28.08 12.52 -5.04
CA TYR A 97 29.29 12.41 -5.82
C TYR A 97 30.49 12.92 -5.02
N ARG A 98 31.61 12.19 -5.12
CA ARG A 98 32.90 12.60 -4.56
C ARG A 98 33.85 12.99 -5.68
N ILE A 99 34.92 13.71 -5.34
CA ILE A 99 35.94 14.11 -6.31
C ILE A 99 37.11 13.13 -6.25
N GLU A 100 37.39 12.47 -7.37
CA GLU A 100 38.58 11.65 -7.57
C GLU A 100 39.33 12.16 -8.81
N ASN A 101 40.61 12.49 -8.64
CA ASN A 101 41.50 12.96 -9.71
C ASN A 101 40.93 14.14 -10.52
N GLY A 102 40.26 15.09 -9.85
CA GLY A 102 39.64 16.25 -10.48
C GLY A 102 38.35 15.96 -11.25
N LYS A 103 37.79 14.74 -11.16
CA LYS A 103 36.52 14.34 -11.76
C LYS A 103 35.50 13.99 -10.67
N ALA A 104 34.24 14.32 -10.89
CA ALA A 104 33.15 13.85 -10.05
C ALA A 104 32.85 12.37 -10.37
N VAL A 105 32.88 11.52 -9.36
CA VAL A 105 32.53 10.09 -9.43
C VAL A 105 31.40 9.82 -8.43
N GLU A 106 30.51 8.89 -8.75
CA GLU A 106 29.42 8.49 -7.85
C GLU A 106 30.01 7.93 -6.55
N ASP A 107 29.45 8.35 -5.41
CA ASP A 107 29.91 7.92 -4.08
C ASP A 107 28.88 6.99 -3.44
N THR A 108 27.67 7.51 -3.16
CA THR A 108 26.59 6.73 -2.57
C THR A 108 25.24 7.03 -3.23
N SER A 109 24.37 6.02 -3.26
CA SER A 109 22.99 6.13 -3.73
C SER A 109 22.05 5.61 -2.65
N THR A 110 21.06 6.43 -2.27
CA THR A 110 20.08 6.10 -1.23
C THR A 110 18.67 6.27 -1.76
N GLU A 111 17.75 5.40 -1.35
CA GLU A 111 16.35 5.44 -1.73
C GLU A 111 15.46 5.63 -0.50
N LYS A 112 14.50 6.55 -0.58
CA LYS A 112 13.52 6.80 0.49
C LYS A 112 12.14 7.05 -0.08
N VAL A 113 11.11 6.44 0.50
CA VAL A 113 9.72 6.80 0.24
C VAL A 113 9.46 8.18 0.86
N THR A 114 9.23 9.18 0.01
CA THR A 114 8.97 10.58 0.42
C THR A 114 7.49 10.88 0.51
N THR A 115 6.65 10.15 -0.24
CA THR A 115 5.21 10.17 -0.10
C THR A 115 4.69 8.74 -0.17
N PRO A 116 4.07 8.21 0.89
CA PRO A 116 3.50 6.86 0.83
C PRO A 116 2.32 6.83 -0.14
N MET A 117 2.16 5.72 -0.86
CA MET A 117 0.97 5.51 -1.68
C MET A 117 -0.24 5.27 -0.79
N VAL A 118 -1.42 5.69 -1.25
CA VAL A 118 -2.71 5.42 -0.61
C VAL A 118 -3.49 4.50 -1.52
N LYS A 119 -3.97 3.38 -0.97
CA LYS A 119 -4.73 2.40 -1.74
C LYS A 119 -6.06 2.97 -2.22
N LYS A 120 -6.47 2.57 -3.42
CA LYS A 120 -7.84 2.72 -3.91
C LYS A 120 -8.71 1.65 -3.29
N VAL A 121 -9.94 1.98 -2.90
CA VAL A 121 -10.91 0.99 -2.42
C VAL A 121 -12.01 0.76 -3.44
N VAL A 122 -12.30 -0.52 -3.68
CA VAL A 122 -13.44 -0.98 -4.48
C VAL A 122 -14.40 -1.73 -3.58
N LYS A 123 -15.64 -1.25 -3.49
CA LYS A 123 -16.73 -1.92 -2.81
C LYS A 123 -17.22 -3.09 -3.66
N VAL A 124 -17.38 -4.25 -3.05
CA VAL A 124 -17.85 -5.48 -3.69
C VAL A 124 -19.13 -5.92 -3.00
N GLY A 125 -20.20 -6.09 -3.76
CA GLY A 125 -21.51 -6.44 -3.25
C GLY A 125 -21.56 -7.83 -2.63
N THR A 126 -22.04 -7.88 -1.39
CA THR A 126 -22.21 -9.08 -0.56
C THR A 126 -23.62 -9.20 0.01
N LYS A 127 -24.61 -8.53 -0.60
CA LYS A 127 -26.00 -8.66 -0.19
C LYS A 127 -26.40 -10.14 -0.14
N PRO A 128 -26.91 -10.63 1.01
CA PRO A 128 -27.34 -12.01 1.13
C PRO A 128 -28.39 -12.38 0.08
N THR A 129 -28.38 -13.64 -0.33
CA THR A 129 -29.39 -14.19 -1.22
C THR A 129 -30.29 -15.13 -0.45
N GLU A 130 -31.59 -15.03 -0.70
CA GLU A 130 -32.59 -15.90 -0.10
C GLU A 130 -33.23 -16.77 -1.17
N THR A 131 -33.46 -18.03 -0.85
CA THR A 131 -34.18 -18.97 -1.72
C THR A 131 -35.19 -19.72 -0.87
N THR A 132 -36.40 -19.85 -1.40
CA THR A 132 -37.50 -20.51 -0.70
C THR A 132 -37.64 -21.92 -1.22
N GLU A 133 -37.73 -22.89 -0.32
CA GLU A 133 -37.87 -24.31 -0.64
C GLU A 133 -39.11 -24.89 0.08
N PRO A 134 -39.92 -25.72 -0.60
CA PRO A 134 -41.01 -26.43 0.06
C PRO A 134 -40.46 -27.47 1.03
N THR A 135 -41.21 -27.74 2.11
CA THR A 135 -40.92 -28.83 3.05
C THR A 135 -42.13 -29.73 3.16
N THR A 136 -41.92 -31.04 3.24
CA THR A 136 -43.00 -32.01 3.34
C THR A 136 -42.95 -32.71 4.70
N SER A 137 -44.12 -33.11 5.20
CA SER A 137 -44.25 -33.93 6.40
C SER A 137 -44.67 -35.34 6.00
N THR A 138 -43.99 -36.35 6.52
CA THR A 138 -44.38 -37.77 6.39
C THR A 138 -45.12 -38.27 7.62
N GLU A 139 -45.41 -37.39 8.58
CA GLU A 139 -46.09 -37.75 9.82
C GLU A 139 -47.58 -38.01 9.57
N VAL A 140 -48.08 -39.10 10.14
CA VAL A 140 -49.51 -39.45 10.15
C VAL A 140 -50.00 -39.41 11.59
N ARG A 141 -51.02 -38.61 11.87
CA ARG A 141 -51.65 -38.51 13.19
C ARG A 141 -53.05 -39.10 13.16
N TYR A 142 -53.41 -39.81 14.22
CA TYR A 142 -54.76 -40.33 14.41
C TYR A 142 -55.48 -39.48 15.45
N GLU A 143 -56.64 -38.95 15.08
CA GLU A 143 -57.47 -38.14 15.95
C GLU A 143 -58.83 -38.80 16.17
N LYS A 144 -59.33 -38.73 17.41
CA LYS A 144 -60.67 -39.24 17.73
C LYS A 144 -61.71 -38.37 17.02
N ASP A 145 -62.63 -39.00 16.31
CA ASP A 145 -63.80 -38.36 15.71
C ASP A 145 -65.04 -38.63 16.56
N PRO A 146 -65.50 -37.65 17.36
CA PRO A 146 -66.67 -37.78 18.21
C PRO A 146 -68.00 -37.56 17.47
N GLU A 147 -67.97 -37.16 16.20
CA GLU A 147 -69.18 -36.84 15.42
C GLU A 147 -69.74 -38.09 14.75
N HIS A 148 -68.87 -39.02 14.37
CA HIS A 148 -69.22 -40.26 13.66
C HIS A 148 -69.25 -41.49 14.56
N THR A 149 -70.24 -42.36 14.32
CA THR A 149 -70.45 -43.59 15.09
C THR A 149 -69.29 -44.56 14.96
N ARG A 150 -68.93 -45.18 16.09
CA ARG A 150 -67.90 -46.22 16.17
C ARG A 150 -68.17 -47.32 15.14
N GLY A 151 -67.16 -47.66 14.33
CA GLY A 151 -67.25 -48.68 13.27
C GLY A 151 -67.54 -48.13 11.87
N SER A 152 -67.84 -46.83 11.73
CA SER A 152 -67.91 -46.15 10.44
C SER A 152 -66.53 -46.00 9.78
N GLN A 153 -66.48 -45.73 8.47
CA GLN A 153 -65.21 -45.50 7.76
C GLN A 153 -64.49 -44.26 8.31
N PRO A 154 -63.16 -44.33 8.53
CA PRO A 154 -62.38 -43.16 8.93
C PRO A 154 -62.28 -42.14 7.79
N THR A 155 -62.06 -40.88 8.16
CA THR A 155 -61.81 -39.80 7.19
C THR A 155 -60.35 -39.36 7.25
N THR A 156 -59.81 -38.89 6.13
CA THR A 156 -58.41 -38.44 6.04
C THR A 156 -58.34 -36.99 5.58
N ILE A 157 -57.60 -36.18 6.32
CA ILE A 157 -57.21 -34.82 5.96
C ILE A 157 -55.78 -34.90 5.38
N PRO A 158 -55.55 -34.45 4.14
CA PRO A 158 -54.23 -34.49 3.53
C PRO A 158 -53.26 -33.57 4.26
N SER A 159 -51.97 -33.89 4.19
CA SER A 159 -50.89 -32.99 4.61
C SER A 159 -50.86 -31.74 3.73
N GLU A 160 -50.42 -30.63 4.30
CA GLU A 160 -50.03 -29.44 3.57
C GLU A 160 -48.52 -29.24 3.64
N ASP A 161 -47.94 -28.86 2.49
CA ASP A 161 -46.55 -28.47 2.43
C ASP A 161 -46.27 -27.23 3.28
N GLY A 162 -45.13 -27.31 3.97
CA GLY A 162 -44.48 -26.20 4.62
C GLY A 162 -43.53 -25.47 3.68
N LEU A 163 -42.82 -24.50 4.23
CA LEU A 163 -41.92 -23.61 3.52
C LEU A 163 -40.73 -23.30 4.41
N LYS A 164 -39.52 -23.38 3.85
CA LYS A 164 -38.31 -22.87 4.49
C LYS A 164 -37.65 -21.83 3.59
N THR A 165 -37.00 -20.87 4.21
CA THR A 165 -36.14 -19.89 3.55
C THR A 165 -34.69 -20.25 3.84
N VAL A 166 -33.89 -20.41 2.80
CA VAL A 166 -32.44 -20.60 2.86
C VAL A 166 -31.76 -19.26 2.58
N THR A 167 -31.03 -18.74 3.56
CA THR A 167 -30.29 -17.48 3.45
C THR A 167 -28.81 -17.77 3.34
N THR A 168 -28.19 -17.33 2.23
CA THR A 168 -26.75 -17.47 1.98
C THR A 168 -26.06 -16.11 2.11
N SER A 169 -25.07 -16.02 2.99
CA SER A 169 -24.24 -14.82 3.17
C SER A 169 -22.86 -14.98 2.52
N TYR A 170 -22.19 -13.86 2.25
CA TYR A 170 -20.97 -13.82 1.45
C TYR A 170 -19.87 -13.01 2.12
N LYS A 171 -18.61 -13.37 1.83
CA LYS A 171 -17.41 -12.60 2.20
C LYS A 171 -16.55 -12.32 0.96
N VAL A 172 -15.72 -11.30 1.06
CA VAL A 172 -14.84 -10.82 -0.02
C VAL A 172 -13.39 -10.93 0.43
N ASP A 173 -12.53 -11.46 -0.43
CA ASP A 173 -11.09 -11.37 -0.24
C ASP A 173 -10.58 -9.96 -0.56
N SER A 174 -9.88 -9.32 0.38
CA SER A 174 -9.52 -7.90 0.25
C SER A 174 -8.45 -7.61 -0.79
N LYS A 175 -7.74 -8.63 -1.30
CA LYS A 175 -6.66 -8.47 -2.29
C LYS A 175 -7.15 -8.72 -3.71
N THR A 176 -7.97 -9.74 -3.89
CA THR A 176 -8.45 -10.20 -5.21
C THR A 176 -9.85 -9.68 -5.54
N GLY A 177 -10.66 -9.41 -4.50
CA GLY A 177 -12.08 -9.09 -4.65
C GLY A 177 -12.94 -10.33 -4.95
N ASP A 178 -12.41 -11.53 -4.71
CA ASP A 178 -13.13 -12.79 -4.90
C ASP A 178 -14.18 -13.00 -3.82
N ILE A 179 -15.34 -13.50 -4.23
CA ILE A 179 -16.48 -13.74 -3.34
C ILE A 179 -16.55 -15.21 -2.98
N THR A 180 -16.68 -15.50 -1.69
CA THR A 180 -16.92 -16.86 -1.18
C THR A 180 -18.15 -16.87 -0.27
N VAL A 181 -18.78 -18.04 -0.13
CA VAL A 181 -19.87 -18.23 0.84
C VAL A 181 -19.28 -18.11 2.24
N ALA A 182 -19.93 -17.30 3.07
CA ALA A 182 -19.54 -17.10 4.46
C ALA A 182 -20.34 -18.03 5.38
N ASP A 183 -21.67 -18.06 5.21
CA ASP A 183 -22.59 -18.86 6.01
C ASP A 183 -23.86 -19.20 5.22
N VAL A 184 -24.50 -20.30 5.58
CA VAL A 184 -25.79 -20.73 5.06
C VAL A 184 -26.68 -21.09 6.24
N SER A 185 -27.83 -20.42 6.34
CA SER A 185 -28.83 -20.67 7.38
C SER A 185 -30.19 -20.99 6.77
N GLU A 186 -30.99 -21.77 7.49
CA GLU A 186 -32.34 -22.12 7.10
C GLU A 186 -33.32 -21.66 8.18
N THR A 187 -34.47 -21.11 7.75
CA THR A 187 -35.56 -20.73 8.65
C THR A 187 -36.86 -21.30 8.13
N VAL A 188 -37.57 -22.08 8.94
CA VAL A 188 -38.91 -22.57 8.60
C VAL A 188 -39.89 -21.39 8.72
N THR A 189 -40.51 -21.01 7.60
CA THR A 189 -41.46 -19.90 7.53
C THR A 189 -42.91 -20.37 7.55
N LYS A 190 -43.17 -21.60 7.09
CA LYS A 190 -44.45 -22.32 7.27
C LYS A 190 -44.12 -23.76 7.67
N ALA A 191 -44.65 -24.24 8.79
CA ALA A 191 -44.50 -25.66 9.14
C ALA A 191 -45.38 -26.52 8.23
N ALA A 192 -44.85 -27.65 7.75
CA ALA A 192 -45.63 -28.66 7.06
C ALA A 192 -46.62 -29.32 8.04
N THR A 193 -47.85 -29.58 7.60
CA THR A 193 -48.86 -30.26 8.43
C THR A 193 -48.85 -31.76 8.17
N PRO A 194 -49.09 -32.60 9.20
CA PRO A 194 -49.17 -34.05 9.02
C PRO A 194 -50.47 -34.45 8.29
N ILE A 195 -50.50 -35.68 7.80
CA ILE A 195 -51.76 -36.33 7.39
C ILE A 195 -52.55 -36.64 8.67
N ILE A 196 -53.82 -36.24 8.74
CA ILE A 196 -54.68 -36.53 9.89
C ILE A 196 -55.72 -37.57 9.50
N VAL A 197 -55.72 -38.71 10.18
CA VAL A 197 -56.74 -39.75 10.06
C VAL A 197 -57.70 -39.63 11.24
N LYS A 198 -58.93 -39.21 10.96
CA LYS A 198 -60.02 -39.10 11.94
C LYS A 198 -60.72 -40.44 12.10
N VAL A 199 -60.70 -40.99 13.31
CA VAL A 199 -61.22 -42.32 13.65
C VAL A 199 -62.56 -42.21 14.40
N PRO A 200 -63.69 -42.64 13.82
CA PRO A 200 -65.02 -42.59 14.43
C PRO A 200 -65.10 -43.30 15.78
N ALA A 201 -65.62 -42.60 16.78
CA ALA A 201 -65.66 -43.09 18.16
C ALA A 201 -66.89 -42.63 18.96
N LYS A 202 -67.91 -42.08 18.30
CA LYS A 202 -69.20 -41.77 18.94
C LYS A 202 -69.92 -43.06 19.30
N ASP A 203 -70.43 -43.16 20.51
CA ASP A 203 -71.29 -44.28 20.91
C ASP A 203 -72.62 -44.22 20.13
N SER A 204 -73.19 -45.39 19.85
CA SER A 204 -74.45 -45.52 19.11
C SER A 204 -75.66 -45.12 19.97
#